data_AF-A0A7X9F014-F1
#
_entry.id   AF-A0A7X9F014-F1
#
_cell.length_a   1.000
_cell.length_b   1.000
_cell.length_c   1.000
_cell.angle_alpha   90.00
_cell.angle_beta   90.00
_cell.angle_gamma   90.00
#
_symmetry.space_group_name_H-M   'P 1'
#
loop_
_entity.id
_entity.type
_entity.pdbx_description
1 polymer ?
#
loop_
_entity_poly.entity_id
_entity_poly.type
_entity_poly.pdbx_seq_one_letter_code
_entity_poly.pdbx_strand_id
1 'polypeptide(L)'
;MAKEKQFIIVVYDISKDKRRTKLHNVLLDYGSPVQYSVFECIIDENTYKKMLKAILKVISPKADHVRLYYVCEGCLKKVKVIGGKDILRDDEPSLLVGEYGEREEGGAD
;
A
#
# COMPACT_ATOMS: atom_id res chain seq x y z
N MET A 1 -27.74 9.03 -2.80
CA MET A 1 -26.72 9.70 -1.97
C MET A 1 -25.37 9.12 -2.35
N ALA A 2 -24.40 9.96 -2.74
CA ALA A 2 -23.05 9.48 -2.99
C ALA A 2 -22.50 8.92 -1.67
N LYS A 3 -22.02 7.68 -1.68
CA LYS A 3 -21.38 7.12 -0.48
C LYS A 3 -20.06 7.84 -0.25
N GLU A 4 -19.88 8.31 0.98
CA GLU A 4 -18.64 8.92 1.42
C GLU A 4 -17.50 7.89 1.33
N LYS A 5 -16.47 8.21 0.56
CA LYS A 5 -15.29 7.35 0.40
C LYS A 5 -14.22 7.78 1.38
N GLN A 6 -13.49 6.81 1.91
CA GLN A 6 -12.40 7.01 2.85
C GLN A 6 -11.08 6.60 2.21
N PHE A 7 -10.01 7.31 2.53
CA PHE A 7 -8.65 6.91 2.18
C PHE A 7 -8.02 6.11 3.32
N ILE A 8 -7.63 4.88 3.03
CA ILE A 8 -7.07 3.95 4.01
C ILE A 8 -5.74 3.42 3.49
N ILE A 9 -4.70 3.50 4.32
CA ILE A 9 -3.44 2.80 4.08
C ILE A 9 -3.50 1.46 4.82
N VAL A 10 -3.39 0.37 4.07
CA VAL A 10 -3.30 -0.99 4.61
C VAL A 10 -1.84 -1.40 4.62
N VAL A 11 -1.29 -1.67 5.80
CA VAL A 11 0.08 -2.15 5.99
C VAL A 11 0.04 -3.54 6.58
N TYR A 12 0.84 -4.47 6.05
CA TYR A 12 0.92 -5.82 6.59
C TYR A 12 2.35 -6.32 6.80
N ASP A 13 2.53 -7.08 7.87
CA ASP A 13 3.74 -7.84 8.16
C ASP A 13 3.36 -9.31 8.34
N ILE A 14 3.79 -10.14 7.38
CA ILE A 14 3.42 -11.55 7.27
C ILE A 14 4.66 -12.35 6.86
N SER A 15 5.14 -13.18 7.78
CA SER A 15 6.37 -13.97 7.57
C SER A 15 6.16 -15.17 6.64
N LYS A 16 4.92 -15.65 6.45
CA LYS A 16 4.64 -16.82 5.59
C LYS A 16 4.30 -16.39 4.17
N ASP A 17 5.21 -16.65 3.24
CA ASP A 17 5.12 -16.24 1.83
C ASP A 17 3.77 -16.58 1.17
N LYS A 18 3.30 -17.83 1.29
CA LYS A 18 2.01 -18.24 0.70
C LYS A 18 0.84 -17.38 1.19
N ARG A 19 0.84 -17.00 2.47
CA ARG A 19 -0.22 -16.19 3.07
C ARG A 19 -0.06 -14.72 2.72
N ARG A 20 1.19 -14.23 2.67
CA ARG A 20 1.52 -12.88 2.21
C ARG A 20 1.07 -12.66 0.78
N THR A 21 1.41 -13.56 -0.14
CA THR A 21 0.96 -13.53 -1.55
C THR A 21 -0.56 -13.60 -1.65
N LYS A 22 -1.21 -14.47 -0.86
CA LYS A 22 -2.67 -14.55 -0.84
C LYS A 22 -3.31 -13.24 -0.37
N LEU A 23 -2.77 -12.60 0.66
CA LEU A 23 -3.29 -11.33 1.15
C LEU A 23 -3.07 -10.21 0.12
N HIS A 24 -1.89 -10.15 -0.48
CA HIS A 24 -1.56 -9.19 -1.54
C HIS A 24 -2.58 -9.29 -2.68
N ASN A 25 -2.82 -10.49 -3.20
CA ASN A 25 -3.78 -10.70 -4.29
C ASN A 25 -5.22 -10.32 -3.89
N VAL A 26 -5.62 -10.59 -2.64
CA VAL A 26 -6.93 -10.18 -2.13
C VAL A 26 -7.05 -8.65 -2.05
N LEU A 27 -5.98 -7.95 -1.68
CA LEU A 27 -6.00 -6.49 -1.54
C LEU A 27 -6.05 -5.74 -2.88
N LEU A 28 -5.65 -6.37 -4.00
CA LEU A 28 -5.79 -5.81 -5.34
C LEU A 28 -7.24 -5.48 -5.72
N ASP A 29 -8.23 -6.15 -5.12
CA ASP A 29 -9.65 -5.86 -5.35
C ASP A 29 -10.13 -4.57 -4.64
N TYR A 30 -9.32 -3.99 -3.76
CA TYR A 30 -9.72 -2.89 -2.86
C TYR A 30 -8.84 -1.64 -2.95
N GLY A 31 -7.65 -1.76 -3.53
CA GLY A 31 -6.69 -0.66 -3.61
C GLY A 31 -5.47 -1.00 -4.44
N SER A 32 -4.51 -0.09 -4.43
CA SER A 32 -3.29 -0.18 -5.25
C SER A 32 -2.07 -0.44 -4.37
N PRO A 33 -1.19 -1.39 -4.75
CA PRO A 33 0.04 -1.66 -4.00
C PRO A 33 1.06 -0.55 -4.25
N VAL A 34 1.42 0.20 -3.22
CA VAL A 34 2.48 1.23 -3.29
C VAL A 34 3.84 0.72 -2.84
N GLN A 35 3.86 -0.38 -2.08
CA GLN A 35 5.06 -1.13 -1.71
C GLN A 35 4.69 -2.62 -1.59
N TYR A 36 5.69 -3.50 -1.44
CA TYR A 36 5.46 -4.95 -1.26
C TYR A 36 4.49 -5.30 -0.12
N SER A 37 4.41 -4.46 0.90
CA SER A 37 3.61 -4.66 2.11
C SER A 37 2.65 -3.52 2.44
N VAL A 38 2.41 -2.61 1.49
CA VAL A 38 1.59 -1.41 1.69
C VAL A 38 0.65 -1.19 0.51
N PHE A 39 -0.63 -0.99 0.82
CA PHE A 39 -1.69 -0.66 -0.13
C PHE A 39 -2.34 0.66 0.25
N GLU A 40 -2.73 1.42 -0.76
CA GLU A 40 -3.59 2.59 -0.63
C GLU A 40 -4.98 2.27 -1.19
N CYS A 41 -6.03 2.51 -0.40
CA CYS A 41 -7.41 2.16 -0.74
C CYS A 41 -8.32 3.40 -0.66
N ILE A 42 -9.10 3.65 -1.71
CA ILE A 42 -10.15 4.68 -1.74
C ILE A 42 -11.51 3.99 -1.83
N ILE A 43 -12.15 3.76 -0.69
CA ILE A 43 -13.25 2.80 -0.58
C ILE A 43 -14.43 3.35 0.21
N ASP A 44 -15.64 2.90 -0.15
CA ASP A 44 -16.86 3.18 0.60
C ASP A 44 -17.04 2.21 1.78
N GLU A 45 -17.98 2.51 2.69
CA GLU A 45 -18.22 1.70 3.89
C GLU A 45 -18.54 0.22 3.60
N ASN A 46 -19.27 -0.08 2.51
CA ASN A 46 -19.62 -1.46 2.17
C ASN A 46 -18.40 -2.22 1.67
N THR A 47 -17.60 -1.58 0.81
CA THR A 47 -16.34 -2.13 0.30
C THR A 47 -15.34 -2.32 1.42
N TYR A 48 -15.26 -1.37 2.37
CA TYR A 48 -14.46 -1.51 3.59
C TYR A 48 -14.85 -2.74 4.42
N LYS A 49 -16.14 -2.96 4.68
CA LYS A 49 -16.61 -4.15 5.41
C LYS A 49 -16.25 -5.45 4.67
N LYS A 50 -16.28 -5.47 3.33
CA LYS A 50 -15.86 -6.62 2.53
C LYS A 50 -14.34 -6.84 2.63
N MET A 51 -13.55 -5.77 2.51
CA MET A 51 -12.09 -5.80 2.64
C MET A 51 -11.68 -6.38 3.99
N LEU A 52 -12.24 -5.89 5.10
CA LEU A 52 -11.95 -6.43 6.43
C LEU A 52 -12.25 -7.93 6.54
N LYS A 53 -13.42 -8.37 6.06
CA LYS A 53 -13.79 -9.79 6.04
C LYS A 53 -12.81 -10.62 5.20
N ALA A 54 -12.35 -10.09 4.08
CA ALA A 54 -11.40 -10.76 3.20
C ALA A 54 -10.03 -10.89 3.86
N ILE A 55 -9.53 -9.82 4.50
CA ILE A 55 -8.28 -9.83 5.28
C ILE A 55 -8.35 -10.92 6.37
N LEU A 56 -9.40 -10.90 7.19
CA LEU A 56 -9.59 -11.83 8.31
C LEU A 56 -9.65 -13.31 7.89
N LYS A 57 -10.12 -13.59 6.66
CA LYS A 57 -10.14 -14.96 6.10
C LYS A 57 -8.76 -15.46 5.66
N VAL A 58 -7.80 -14.57 5.48
CA VAL A 58 -6.46 -14.91 4.98
C VAL A 58 -5.44 -14.96 6.10
N ILE A 59 -5.48 -13.99 7.02
CA ILE A 59 -4.45 -13.84 8.04
C ILE A 59 -4.55 -14.90 9.14
N SER A 60 -3.43 -15.12 9.82
CA SER A 60 -3.33 -15.82 11.10
C SER A 60 -3.20 -14.78 12.22
N PRO A 61 -4.26 -14.49 13.00
CA PRO A 61 -4.23 -13.41 13.99
C PRO A 61 -3.16 -13.53 15.08
N LYS A 62 -2.62 -14.73 15.30
CA LYS A 62 -1.55 -14.98 16.27
C LYS A 62 -0.14 -14.68 15.75
N ALA A 63 0.03 -14.57 14.44
CA ALA A 63 1.34 -14.51 13.79
C ALA A 63 1.46 -13.39 12.75
N ASP A 64 0.35 -12.80 12.32
CA ASP A 64 0.32 -11.74 11.33
C ASP A 64 -0.11 -10.42 11.93
N HIS A 65 0.43 -9.35 11.38
CA HIS A 65 0.03 -8.01 11.73
C HIS A 65 -0.49 -7.31 10.48
N VAL A 66 -1.74 -6.83 10.54
CA VAL A 66 -2.30 -5.95 9.53
C VAL A 66 -2.82 -4.70 10.23
N ARG A 67 -2.43 -3.54 9.73
CA ARG A 67 -2.81 -2.22 10.27
C ARG A 67 -3.52 -1.42 9.19
N LEU A 68 -4.57 -0.73 9.58
CA LEU A 68 -5.33 0.18 8.72
C LEU A 68 -5.18 1.58 9.29
N TYR A 69 -4.60 2.50 8.52
CA TYR A 69 -4.48 3.90 8.87
C TYR A 69 -5.48 4.71 8.05
N TYR A 70 -6.39 5.39 8.75
CA TYR A 70 -7.35 6.30 8.13
C TYR A 70 -6.68 7.64 7.91
N VAL A 71 -6.61 8.08 6.65
CA VAL A 71 -5.96 9.33 6.29
C VAL A 71 -7.05 10.33 5.93
N CYS A 72 -7.16 11.41 6.70
CA CYS A 72 -8.06 12.50 6.35
C CYS A 72 -7.53 13.28 5.14
N GLU A 73 -8.40 14.04 4.47
CA GLU A 73 -8.05 14.81 3.28
C GLU A 73 -6.84 15.74 3.50
N GLY A 74 -6.77 16.41 4.65
CA GLY A 74 -5.66 17.29 5.00
C GLY A 74 -4.33 16.55 5.23
N CYS A 75 -4.37 15.33 5.74
CA CYS A 75 -3.17 14.48 5.85
C CYS A 75 -2.76 13.92 4.49
N LEU A 76 -3.73 13.59 3.63
CA LEU A 76 -3.47 13.06 2.30
C LEU A 76 -2.64 14.04 1.46
N LYS A 77 -3.00 15.33 1.50
CA LYS A 77 -2.26 16.44 0.84
C LYS A 77 -0.81 16.60 1.32
N LYS A 78 -0.44 16.00 2.46
CA LYS A 78 0.90 16.09 3.05
C LYS A 78 1.77 14.87 2.78
N VAL A 79 1.21 13.79 2.25
CA VAL A 79 1.98 12.59 1.88
C VAL A 79 2.94 12.97 0.76
N LYS A 80 4.20 12.55 0.92
CA LYS A 80 5.27 12.73 -0.06
C LYS A 80 5.80 11.35 -0.45
N VAL A 81 5.94 11.13 -1.75
CA VAL A 81 6.64 9.97 -2.30
C VAL A 81 8.06 10.41 -2.63
N ILE A 82 9.06 9.74 -2.05
CA ILE A 82 10.47 9.99 -2.31
C ILE A 82 11.04 8.74 -2.97
N GLY A 83 11.31 8.82 -4.28
CA GLY A 83 11.68 7.69 -5.11
C GLY A 83 10.50 6.78 -5.48
N GLY A 84 10.48 6.28 -6.71
CA GLY A 84 9.36 5.51 -7.26
C GLY A 84 8.28 6.39 -7.91
N LYS A 85 7.19 5.75 -8.35
CA LYS A 85 6.05 6.43 -9.00
C LYS A 85 4.91 6.63 -8.00
N ASP A 86 4.22 7.76 -8.10
CA ASP A 86 2.94 7.97 -7.44
C ASP A 86 1.88 7.13 -8.16
N ILE A 87 1.12 6.31 -7.42
CA ILE A 87 0.22 5.28 -8.03
C ILE A 87 -1.23 5.72 -8.04
N LEU A 88 -1.65 6.52 -7.05
CA LEU A 88 -3.04 6.99 -6.94
C LEU A 88 -3.22 8.46 -7.28
N ARG A 89 -2.13 9.19 -7.54
CA ARG A 89 -2.15 10.63 -7.81
C ARG A 89 -1.56 10.83 -9.20
N ASP A 90 -2.42 10.91 -10.20
CA ASP A 90 -2.02 11.22 -11.57
C ASP A 90 -1.74 12.73 -11.78
N ASP A 91 -1.79 13.55 -10.72
CA ASP A 91 -1.93 14.99 -10.87
C ASP A 91 -0.63 15.82 -10.69
N GLU A 92 0.48 15.25 -10.20
CA GLU A 92 1.74 15.99 -10.04
C GLU A 92 2.97 15.12 -10.34
N PRO A 93 3.93 15.59 -11.16
CA PRO A 93 5.15 14.85 -11.42
C PRO A 93 5.92 14.66 -10.10
N SER A 94 6.12 13.39 -9.73
CA SER A 94 7.01 13.02 -8.64
C SER A 94 8.38 13.64 -8.91
N LEU A 95 8.79 14.61 -8.09
CA LEU A 95 10.12 15.19 -8.17
C LEU A 95 11.14 14.06 -7.92
N LEU A 96 11.78 13.58 -8.97
CA LEU A 96 12.87 12.60 -8.87
C LEU A 96 14.07 13.32 -8.26
N VAL A 97 14.20 13.24 -6.93
CA VAL A 97 15.42 13.69 -6.26
C VAL A 97 16.39 12.52 -6.18
N GLY A 98 17.38 12.55 -7.08
CA GLY A 98 18.63 11.81 -6.93
C GLY A 98 18.82 10.66 -7.91
N GLU A 99 19.54 10.92 -9.00
CA GLU A 99 20.32 9.92 -9.69
C GLU A 99 21.31 9.32 -8.68
N TYR A 100 21.11 8.05 -8.31
CA TYR A 100 22.19 7.29 -7.70
C TYR A 100 23.21 7.04 -8.82
N GLY A 101 24.34 7.72 -8.71
CA GLY A 101 25.44 7.68 -9.66
C GLY A 101 25.85 6.26 -10.03
N GLU A 102 26.26 6.15 -11.29
CA GLU A 102 27.02 5.05 -11.86
C GLU A 102 28.05 4.54 -10.84
N ARG A 103 27.94 3.29 -10.42
CA ARG A 103 29.12 2.54 -10.00
C ARG A 103 29.65 1.83 -11.23
N GLU A 104 30.59 2.49 -11.91
CA GLU A 104 31.57 1.79 -12.71
C GLU A 104 32.43 0.88 -11.83
N GLU A 105 32.93 -0.16 -12.49
CA GLU A 105 33.47 -1.42 -12.00
C GLU A 105 34.80 -1.30 -11.24
N GLY A 106 35.08 -2.31 -10.42
CA GLY A 106 36.41 -2.54 -9.86
C GLY A 106 36.51 -3.95 -9.29
N GLY A 107 36.96 -4.90 -10.11
CA GLY A 107 37.27 -6.26 -9.67
C GLY A 107 38.57 -6.36 -8.86
N ALA A 108 38.76 -7.49 -8.20
CA ALA A 108 40.06 -8.12 -7.98
C ALA A 108 39.86 -9.53 -7.36
N ASP A 109 40.43 -10.52 -8.04
CA ASP A 109 40.92 -11.85 -7.60
C ASP A 109 39.95 -12.85 -6.94
#